data_AF-A0AAQ4EB36-F1
#
_entry.id   AF-A0AAQ4EB36-F1
#
_cell.length_a   1.000
_cell.length_b   1.000
_cell.length_c   1.000
_cell.angle_alpha   90.00
_cell.angle_beta   90.00
_cell.angle_gamma   90.00
#
_symmetry.space_group_name_H-M   'P 1'
#
loop_
_entity.id
_entity.type
_entity.pdbx_description
1 polymer ?
#
loop_
_entity_poly.entity_id
_entity_poly.type
_entity_poly.pdbx_seq_one_letter_code
_entity_poly.pdbx_strand_id
1 'polypeptide(L)'
;MLSRASDNAFLQTLVSGIESNYRLLRVGQPSCKGRNTELVAIRNITRRNASLVTRAARIVMGDHDPYNARAVELVSGHERVFSIVQKNAGVDAREAATMVRRALGLRCLTGLEEYMRLAGVVQRRVQCIGGRDSSVQLDELSYDCWIHIRKFLTVTDVVGADCL
;
A
#
# COMPACT_ATOMS: atom_id res chain seq x y z
N MET A 1 -34.86 -24.24 -13.45
CA MET A 1 -34.21 -24.49 -12.14
C MET A 1 -32.66 -24.50 -12.19
N LEU A 2 -32.02 -24.13 -13.30
CA LEU A 2 -30.56 -24.22 -13.49
C LEU A 2 -29.75 -22.94 -13.16
N SER A 3 -30.36 -21.81 -12.80
CA SER A 3 -29.61 -20.54 -12.66
C SER A 3 -28.82 -20.42 -11.34
N ARG A 4 -29.38 -20.84 -10.20
CA ARG A 4 -28.76 -20.58 -8.88
C ARG A 4 -27.43 -21.29 -8.63
N ALA A 5 -27.22 -22.48 -9.21
CA ALA A 5 -25.99 -23.24 -9.01
C ALA A 5 -24.81 -22.65 -9.81
N SER A 6 -25.09 -22.21 -11.05
CA SER A 6 -24.10 -21.56 -11.92
C SER A 6 -23.72 -20.16 -11.39
N ASP A 7 -24.71 -19.40 -10.89
CA ASP A 7 -24.49 -18.08 -10.28
C ASP A 7 -23.57 -18.18 -9.05
N ASN A 8 -23.67 -19.26 -8.28
CA ASN A 8 -22.83 -19.47 -7.09
C ASN A 8 -21.38 -19.83 -7.47
N ALA A 9 -21.18 -20.71 -8.46
CA ALA A 9 -19.85 -21.08 -8.95
C ALA A 9 -19.09 -19.88 -9.55
N PHE A 10 -19.79 -19.01 -10.29
CA PHE A 10 -19.22 -17.76 -10.81
C PHE A 10 -18.76 -16.84 -9.67
N LEU A 11 -19.62 -16.62 -8.67
CA LEU A 11 -19.30 -15.74 -7.54
C LEU A 11 -18.14 -16.26 -6.70
N GLN A 12 -18.02 -17.57 -6.50
CA GLN A 12 -16.88 -18.18 -5.81
C GLN A 12 -15.57 -17.98 -6.58
N THR A 13 -15.60 -18.23 -7.90
CA THR A 13 -14.44 -18.00 -8.78
C THR A 13 -14.05 -16.52 -8.83
N LEU A 14 -15.05 -15.63 -8.80
CA LEU A 14 -14.82 -14.20 -8.75
C LEU A 14 -14.14 -13.80 -7.43
N VAL A 15 -14.66 -14.27 -6.28
CA VAL A 15 -14.09 -13.97 -4.95
C VAL A 15 -12.62 -14.39 -4.89
N SER A 16 -12.29 -15.61 -5.31
CA SER A 16 -10.90 -16.08 -5.29
C SER A 16 -10.01 -15.28 -6.26
N GLY A 17 -10.53 -14.89 -7.42
CA GLY A 17 -9.79 -14.07 -8.39
C GLY A 17 -9.57 -12.62 -7.98
N ILE A 18 -10.45 -12.04 -7.14
CA ILE A 18 -10.35 -10.62 -6.73
C ILE A 18 -9.74 -10.43 -5.34
N GLU A 19 -9.51 -11.49 -4.58
CA GLU A 19 -8.99 -11.40 -3.22
C GLU A 19 -7.62 -10.70 -3.15
N SER A 20 -6.75 -10.98 -4.12
CA SER A 20 -5.44 -10.32 -4.30
C SER A 20 -5.50 -9.09 -5.22
N ASN A 21 -6.67 -8.76 -5.78
CA ASN A 21 -6.84 -7.64 -6.69
C ASN A 21 -7.20 -6.36 -5.91
N TYR A 22 -6.26 -5.42 -5.82
CA TYR A 22 -6.44 -4.16 -5.11
C TYR A 22 -7.07 -3.04 -5.95
N ARG A 23 -7.35 -3.28 -7.24
CA ARG A 23 -7.92 -2.29 -8.17
C ARG A 23 -9.45 -2.25 -8.16
N LEU A 24 -10.09 -3.27 -7.60
CA LEU A 24 -11.55 -3.33 -7.54
C LEU A 24 -12.07 -2.49 -6.37
N LEU A 25 -12.74 -1.38 -6.66
CA LEU A 25 -13.25 -0.46 -5.63
C LEU A 25 -14.76 -0.48 -5.45
N ARG A 26 -15.51 -0.93 -6.45
CA ARG A 26 -16.96 -0.98 -6.40
C ARG A 26 -17.46 -2.09 -7.31
N VAL A 27 -18.36 -2.90 -6.78
CA VAL A 27 -19.18 -3.83 -7.56
C VAL A 27 -20.63 -3.42 -7.35
N GLY A 28 -21.33 -3.13 -8.43
CA GLY A 28 -22.77 -2.90 -8.38
C GLY A 28 -23.44 -4.23 -8.05
N GLN A 29 -24.11 -4.31 -6.91
CA GLN A 29 -24.89 -5.49 -6.55
C GLN A 29 -26.37 -5.22 -6.84
N PRO A 30 -27.05 -6.13 -7.58
CA PRO A 30 -28.50 -6.12 -7.62
C PRO A 30 -29.04 -6.29 -6.19
N SER A 31 -30.19 -5.69 -5.87
CA SER A 31 -30.82 -5.84 -4.56
C SER A 31 -31.35 -7.28 -4.39
N CYS A 32 -30.46 -8.22 -4.12
CA CYS A 32 -30.82 -9.60 -3.87
C CYS A 32 -31.32 -9.70 -2.43
N LYS A 33 -32.61 -10.00 -2.25
CA LYS A 33 -33.16 -10.42 -0.95
C LYS A 33 -32.62 -11.81 -0.63
N GLY A 34 -31.50 -11.87 0.10
CA GLY A 34 -30.88 -13.11 0.59
C GLY A 34 -29.46 -12.88 1.10
N ARG A 35 -29.04 -13.61 2.15
CA ARG A 35 -27.64 -13.63 2.60
C ARG A 35 -26.84 -14.47 1.60
N ASN A 36 -26.18 -13.82 0.66
CA ASN A 36 -25.19 -14.45 -0.21
C ASN A 36 -23.79 -14.12 0.34
N THR A 37 -23.09 -15.14 0.82
CA THR A 37 -21.78 -15.05 1.47
C THR A 37 -20.71 -14.47 0.55
N GLU A 38 -20.75 -14.82 -0.72
CA GLU A 38 -19.84 -14.38 -1.76
C GLU A 38 -20.04 -12.89 -2.07
N LEU A 39 -21.29 -12.42 -2.15
CA LEU A 39 -21.61 -11.00 -2.27
C LEU A 39 -21.12 -10.19 -1.07
N VAL A 40 -21.20 -10.75 0.15
CA VAL A 40 -20.62 -10.12 1.35
C VAL A 40 -19.09 -10.07 1.27
N ALA A 41 -18.45 -11.14 0.80
CA ALA A 41 -17.00 -11.18 0.59
C ALA A 41 -16.54 -10.11 -0.43
N ILE A 42 -17.22 -10.00 -1.58
CA ILE A 42 -16.96 -8.95 -2.58
C ILE A 42 -17.11 -7.56 -1.97
N ARG A 43 -18.12 -7.32 -1.13
CA ARG A 43 -18.31 -6.04 -0.43
C ARG A 43 -17.16 -5.76 0.54
N ASN A 44 -16.68 -6.77 1.25
CA ASN A 44 -15.57 -6.63 2.17
C ASN A 44 -14.25 -6.33 1.43
N ILE A 45 -14.00 -6.99 0.31
CA ILE A 45 -12.82 -6.77 -0.55
C ILE A 45 -12.83 -5.34 -1.12
N THR A 46 -13.95 -4.90 -1.69
CA THR A 46 -14.08 -3.54 -2.23
C THR A 46 -13.93 -2.46 -1.14
N ARG A 47 -14.49 -2.71 0.06
CA ARG A 47 -14.29 -1.82 1.23
C ARG A 47 -12.83 -1.77 1.67
N ARG A 48 -12.13 -2.92 1.73
CA ARG A 48 -10.70 -2.99 2.06
C ARG A 48 -9.89 -2.18 1.05
N ASN A 49 -10.13 -2.38 -0.24
CA ASN A 49 -9.41 -1.68 -1.31
C ASN A 49 -9.66 -0.16 -1.26
N ALA A 50 -10.89 0.28 -1.02
CA ALA A 50 -11.22 1.70 -0.85
C ALA A 50 -10.51 2.33 0.37
N SER A 51 -10.39 1.58 1.46
CA SER A 51 -9.61 1.99 2.63
C SER A 51 -8.13 2.16 2.29
N LEU A 52 -7.53 1.20 1.56
CA LEU A 52 -6.14 1.29 1.12
C LEU A 52 -5.88 2.51 0.23
N VAL A 53 -6.74 2.77 -0.76
CA VAL A 53 -6.62 3.97 -1.61
C VAL A 53 -6.67 5.26 -0.77
N THR A 54 -7.57 5.32 0.21
CA THR A 54 -7.69 6.49 1.08
C THR A 54 -6.42 6.69 1.92
N ARG A 55 -5.86 5.60 2.48
CA ARG A 55 -4.60 5.65 3.24
C ARG A 55 -3.41 6.05 2.38
N ALA A 56 -3.31 5.52 1.16
CA ALA A 56 -2.27 5.92 0.22
C ALA A 56 -2.36 7.42 -0.10
N ALA A 57 -3.56 7.96 -0.29
CA ALA A 57 -3.74 9.39 -0.48
C ALA A 57 -3.29 10.22 0.74
N ARG A 58 -3.48 9.73 1.97
CA ARG A 58 -2.97 10.40 3.18
C ARG A 58 -1.44 10.49 3.20
N ILE A 59 -0.75 9.41 2.83
CA ILE A 59 0.72 9.42 2.68
C ILE A 59 1.16 10.47 1.65
N VAL A 60 0.46 10.56 0.51
CA VAL A 60 0.73 11.60 -0.51
C VAL A 60 0.56 13.01 0.05
N MET A 61 -0.38 13.19 0.98
CA MET A 61 -0.66 14.47 1.64
C MET A 61 0.23 14.72 2.89
N GLY A 62 1.19 13.83 3.19
CA GLY A 62 2.18 14.01 4.26
C GLY A 62 1.93 13.27 5.58
N ASP A 63 0.90 12.42 5.65
CA ASP A 63 0.67 11.53 6.80
C ASP A 63 1.57 10.29 6.68
N HIS A 64 2.73 10.32 7.33
CA HIS A 64 3.77 9.29 7.25
C HIS A 64 3.59 8.14 8.27
N ASP A 65 2.38 7.84 8.71
CA ASP A 65 2.11 6.67 9.56
C ASP A 65 2.56 5.36 8.84
N PRO A 66 3.42 4.54 9.46
CA PRO A 66 3.85 3.24 8.92
C PRO A 66 2.69 2.32 8.53
N TYR A 67 1.55 2.38 9.26
CA TYR A 67 0.35 1.62 8.92
C TYR A 67 -0.31 2.06 7.60
N ASN A 68 -0.05 3.29 7.15
CA ASN A 68 -0.52 3.83 5.87
C ASN A 68 0.50 3.62 4.75
N ALA A 69 1.80 3.51 5.07
CA ALA A 69 2.87 3.30 4.08
C ALA A 69 2.69 2.01 3.26
N ARG A 70 2.25 0.91 3.89
CA ARG A 70 1.92 -0.33 3.16
C ARG A 70 0.84 -0.12 2.08
N ALA A 71 -0.11 0.77 2.32
CA ALA A 71 -1.18 1.01 1.37
C ALA A 71 -0.65 1.61 0.06
N VAL A 72 0.43 2.40 0.13
CA VAL A 72 1.12 2.94 -1.04
C VAL A 72 1.71 1.83 -1.90
N GLU A 73 2.36 0.82 -1.31
CA GLU A 73 2.91 -0.31 -2.08
C GLU A 73 1.82 -1.04 -2.87
N LEU A 74 0.65 -1.23 -2.26
CA LEU A 74 -0.45 -2.00 -2.84
C LEU A 74 -1.28 -1.24 -3.88
N VAL A 75 -1.39 0.09 -3.78
CA VAL A 75 -2.32 0.88 -4.62
C VAL A 75 -1.69 2.10 -5.31
N SER A 76 -0.36 2.23 -5.32
CA SER A 76 0.39 3.37 -5.89
C SER A 76 0.04 3.70 -7.35
N GLY A 77 -0.41 2.72 -8.13
CA GLY A 77 -0.86 2.90 -9.52
C GLY A 77 -2.35 3.15 -9.71
N HIS A 78 -3.13 3.30 -8.64
CA HIS A 78 -4.58 3.39 -8.74
C HIS A 78 -5.05 4.83 -9.02
N GLU A 79 -5.78 5.04 -10.12
CA GLU A 79 -6.34 6.35 -10.53
C GLU A 79 -7.17 7.05 -9.43
N ARG A 80 -7.79 6.26 -8.54
CA ARG A 80 -8.60 6.77 -7.44
C ARG A 80 -7.76 7.49 -6.37
N VAL A 81 -6.46 7.20 -6.26
CA VAL A 81 -5.57 7.94 -5.38
C VAL A 81 -5.47 9.40 -5.84
N PHE A 82 -5.34 9.62 -7.15
CA PHE A 82 -5.28 10.95 -7.75
C PHE A 82 -6.54 11.76 -7.46
N SER A 83 -7.72 11.17 -7.65
CA SER A 83 -8.98 11.89 -7.41
C SER A 83 -9.22 12.22 -5.94
N ILE A 84 -8.80 11.34 -5.01
CA ILE A 84 -8.87 11.62 -3.57
C ILE A 84 -7.88 12.73 -3.19
N VAL A 85 -6.65 12.68 -3.69
CA VAL A 85 -5.64 13.74 -3.43
C VAL A 85 -6.11 15.07 -3.98
N GLN A 86 -6.58 15.10 -5.23
CA GLN A 86 -7.12 16.31 -5.87
C GLN A 86 -8.24 16.92 -5.01
N LYS A 87 -9.22 16.11 -4.62
CA LYS A 87 -10.36 16.56 -3.82
C LYS A 87 -9.95 17.05 -2.43
N ASN A 88 -9.10 16.31 -1.73
CA ASN A 88 -8.80 16.58 -0.32
C ASN A 88 -7.75 17.68 -0.15
N ALA A 89 -6.80 17.81 -1.08
CA ALA A 89 -5.82 18.89 -1.06
C ALA A 89 -6.35 20.18 -1.72
N GLY A 90 -7.49 20.12 -2.42
CA GLY A 90 -8.08 21.29 -3.09
C GLY A 90 -7.25 21.80 -4.27
N VAL A 91 -6.48 20.91 -4.90
CA VAL A 91 -5.53 21.22 -5.99
C VAL A 91 -6.08 20.83 -7.35
N ASP A 92 -5.46 21.31 -8.42
CA ASP A 92 -5.81 20.87 -9.77
C ASP A 92 -5.32 19.44 -10.08
N ALA A 93 -5.79 18.87 -11.19
CA ALA A 93 -5.45 17.49 -11.57
C ALA A 93 -3.96 17.29 -11.87
N ARG A 94 -3.28 18.31 -12.39
CA ARG A 94 -1.85 18.25 -12.74
C ARG A 94 -0.99 18.31 -11.48
N GLU A 95 -1.37 19.14 -10.52
CA GLU A 95 -0.75 19.24 -9.22
C GLU A 95 -0.97 17.96 -8.41
N ALA A 96 -2.20 17.44 -8.33
CA ALA A 96 -2.49 16.15 -7.72
C ALA A 96 -1.65 15.02 -8.31
N ALA A 97 -1.55 14.96 -9.65
CA ALA A 97 -0.70 13.98 -10.33
C ALA A 97 0.79 14.17 -10.03
N THR A 98 1.23 15.39 -9.73
CA THR A 98 2.62 15.69 -9.36
C THR A 98 2.90 15.29 -7.91
N MET A 99 1.98 15.57 -6.99
CA MET A 99 2.04 15.09 -5.60
C MET A 99 2.08 13.56 -5.55
N VAL A 100 1.16 12.91 -6.27
CA VAL A 100 1.10 11.44 -6.38
C VAL A 100 2.39 10.90 -7.00
N ARG A 101 2.90 11.48 -8.09
CA ARG A 101 4.17 11.02 -8.69
C ARG A 101 5.38 11.29 -7.80
N ARG A 102 5.39 12.36 -7.02
CA ARG A 102 6.49 12.65 -6.09
C ARG A 102 6.49 11.69 -4.91
N ALA A 103 5.31 11.42 -4.33
CA ALA A 103 5.17 10.58 -3.16
C ALA A 103 5.15 9.08 -3.48
N LEU A 104 4.57 8.67 -4.61
CA LEU A 104 4.41 7.27 -5.02
C LEU A 104 5.35 6.87 -6.17
N GLY A 105 5.85 7.83 -6.95
CA GLY A 105 6.78 7.54 -8.04
C GLY A 105 8.20 7.41 -7.51
N LEU A 106 8.76 6.21 -7.63
CA LEU A 106 10.17 5.84 -7.87
C LEU A 106 11.31 6.59 -7.13
N ARG A 107 11.08 7.51 -6.19
CA ARG A 107 12.10 8.23 -5.42
C ARG A 107 11.84 8.11 -3.92
N CYS A 108 10.59 8.27 -3.47
CA CYS A 108 10.25 7.99 -2.08
C CYS A 108 10.30 6.48 -1.73
N LEU A 109 10.21 5.61 -2.73
CA LEU A 109 10.35 4.17 -2.61
C LEU A 109 11.54 3.58 -3.38
N THR A 110 12.59 4.36 -3.68
CA THR A 110 13.86 3.78 -4.18
C THR A 110 15.03 4.18 -3.31
N GLY A 111 14.99 5.39 -2.74
CA GLY A 111 15.94 5.77 -1.70
C GLY A 111 15.78 4.90 -0.47
N LEU A 112 16.90 4.34 0.02
CA LEU A 112 16.94 3.56 1.25
C LEU A 112 16.43 4.37 2.45
N GLU A 113 16.84 5.64 2.53
CA GLU A 113 16.54 6.53 3.64
C GLU A 113 15.05 6.83 3.78
N GLU A 114 14.36 7.17 2.69
CA GLU A 114 12.92 7.42 2.72
C GLU A 114 12.13 6.14 3.03
N TYR A 115 12.60 4.99 2.55
CA TYR A 115 12.00 3.70 2.90
C TYR A 115 12.16 3.38 4.38
N MET A 116 13.36 3.55 4.94
CA MET A 116 13.60 3.36 6.36
C MET A 116 12.81 4.36 7.21
N ARG A 117 12.58 5.59 6.71
CA ARG A 117 11.71 6.59 7.34
C ARG A 117 10.25 6.17 7.34
N LEU A 118 9.74 5.71 6.20
CA LEU A 118 8.36 5.21 6.06
C LEU A 118 8.12 3.90 6.83
N ALA A 119 9.14 3.06 6.94
CA ALA A 119 9.11 1.85 7.74
C ALA A 119 9.32 2.09 9.25
N GLY A 120 9.56 3.34 9.66
CA GLY A 120 9.75 3.70 11.06
C GLY A 120 11.08 3.23 11.67
N VAL A 121 12.03 2.74 10.86
CA VAL A 121 13.40 2.38 11.32
C VAL A 121 14.18 3.62 11.69
N VAL A 122 13.96 4.71 10.93
CA VAL A 122 14.75 5.93 11.03
C VAL A 122 13.82 7.12 11.16
N GLN A 123 13.93 7.85 12.28
CA GLN A 123 13.15 9.07 12.47
C GLN A 123 13.59 10.24 11.58
N ARG A 124 14.89 10.34 11.23
CA ARG A 124 15.43 11.48 10.47
C ARG A 124 16.36 11.11 9.32
N ARG A 125 17.43 10.36 9.58
CA ARG A 125 18.39 9.91 8.56
C ARG A 125 19.15 8.65 8.97
N VAL A 126 19.55 7.84 8.00
CA VAL A 126 20.46 6.70 8.21
C VAL A 126 21.87 7.26 8.32
N GLN A 127 22.59 6.98 9.41
CA GLN A 127 24.03 7.27 9.50
C GLN A 127 24.78 6.01 9.89
N CYS A 128 25.85 5.70 9.15
CA CYS A 128 26.83 4.73 9.60
C CYS A 128 27.57 5.33 10.80
N ILE A 129 27.53 4.63 11.94
CA ILE A 129 28.31 4.98 13.12
C ILE A 129 29.47 3.99 13.14
N GLY A 130 30.71 4.47 12.98
CA GLY A 130 31.89 3.60 13.07
C GLY A 130 32.01 3.01 14.47
N GLY A 131 31.80 1.70 14.62
CA GLY A 131 31.95 0.97 15.87
C GLY A 131 33.40 0.56 16.13
N ARG A 132 33.84 0.61 17.40
CA ARG A 132 35.15 0.09 17.86
C ARG A 132 35.16 -1.43 18.08
N ASP A 133 34.00 -2.08 18.07
CA ASP A 133 33.85 -3.49 18.45
C ASP A 133 33.39 -4.33 17.26
N SER A 134 34.17 -5.39 17.00
CA SER A 134 34.19 -6.24 15.81
C SER A 134 33.04 -7.26 15.71
N SER A 135 31.82 -6.89 16.09
CA SER A 135 30.65 -7.67 15.69
C SER A 135 30.23 -7.26 14.28
N VAL A 136 30.25 -8.19 13.32
CA VAL A 136 29.78 -7.97 11.94
C VAL A 136 28.32 -7.51 11.99
N GLN A 137 28.09 -6.22 11.83
CA GLN A 137 26.77 -5.65 11.60
C GLN A 137 26.53 -5.65 10.08
N LEU A 138 25.28 -5.49 9.63
CA LEU A 138 24.98 -5.17 8.23
C LEU A 138 25.33 -3.68 7.93
N ASP A 139 26.39 -3.16 8.55
CA ASP A 139 26.86 -1.77 8.48
C ASP A 139 27.83 -1.52 7.32
N GLU A 140 28.40 -2.58 6.75
CA GLU A 140 29.29 -2.53 5.58
C GLU A 140 28.57 -2.72 4.23
N LEU A 141 27.25 -2.86 4.23
CA LEU A 141 26.49 -2.89 2.98
C LEU A 141 26.54 -1.50 2.33
N SER A 142 27.09 -1.46 1.12
CA SER A 142 27.02 -0.25 0.31
C SER A 142 25.57 0.17 0.09
N TYR A 143 25.36 1.45 -0.20
CA TYR A 143 24.04 1.98 -0.54
C TYR A 143 23.38 1.17 -1.67
N ASP A 144 24.15 0.70 -2.65
CA ASP A 144 23.67 -0.11 -3.76
C ASP A 144 23.24 -1.53 -3.34
N CYS A 145 23.96 -2.13 -2.39
CA CYS A 145 23.59 -3.41 -1.79
C CYS A 145 22.26 -3.29 -1.04
N TRP A 146 22.08 -2.21 -0.28
CA TRP A 146 20.82 -1.92 0.40
C TRP A 146 19.66 -1.70 -0.56
N ILE A 147 19.87 -0.99 -1.67
CA ILE A 147 18.87 -0.87 -2.74
C ILE A 147 18.48 -2.25 -3.29
N HIS A 148 19.45 -3.16 -3.45
CA HIS A 148 19.19 -4.51 -3.93
C HIS A 148 18.38 -5.34 -2.94
N ILE A 149 18.75 -5.34 -1.66
CA ILE A 149 18.02 -6.05 -0.59
C ILE A 149 16.59 -5.52 -0.48
N ARG A 150 16.41 -4.20 -0.58
CA ARG A 150 15.11 -3.54 -0.54
C ARG A 150 14.14 -4.03 -1.63
N LYS A 151 14.61 -4.58 -2.77
CA LYS A 151 13.72 -5.20 -3.77
C LYS A 151 12.96 -6.42 -3.23
N PHE A 152 13.44 -7.00 -2.13
CA PHE A 152 12.87 -8.19 -1.50
C PHE A 152 12.16 -7.89 -0.18
N LEU A 153 12.13 -6.63 0.25
CA LEU A 153 11.52 -6.20 1.51
C LEU A 153 10.32 -5.29 1.24
N THR A 154 9.23 -5.54 1.95
CA THR A 154 8.09 -4.65 2.10
C THR A 154 8.25 -3.83 3.37
N VAL A 155 7.57 -2.67 3.45
CA VAL A 155 7.55 -1.84 4.66
C VAL A 155 7.16 -2.64 5.93
N THR A 156 6.37 -3.71 5.80
CA THR A 156 5.98 -4.58 6.92
C THR A 156 7.00 -5.62 7.33
N ASP A 157 7.98 -5.94 6.48
CA ASP A 157 9.06 -6.88 6.83
C ASP A 157 10.08 -6.23 7.78
N VAL A 158 9.93 -4.93 8.00
CA VAL A 158 10.80 -4.11 8.80
C VAL A 158 10.11 -3.86 10.13
N VAL A 159 10.49 -4.65 11.14
CA VAL A 159 10.07 -4.44 12.52
C VAL A 159 10.88 -3.26 13.05
N GLY A 160 10.25 -2.10 13.19
CA GLY A 160 10.83 -1.00 13.95
C GLY A 160 11.16 -1.49 15.34
N ALA A 161 12.27 -1.02 15.93
CA ALA A 161 12.55 -1.31 17.32
C ALA A 161 11.40 -0.77 18.15
N ASP A 162 10.51 -1.66 18.60
CA ASP A 162 9.55 -1.35 19.65
C ASP A 162 10.36 -0.79 20.82
N CYS A 163 9.88 0.33 21.35
CA CYS A 163 10.43 0.93 22.57
C CYS A 163 10.47 -0.14 23.66
N LEU A 164 11.69 -0.56 24.05
CA LEU A 164 11.97 -0.98 25.41
C LEU A 164 12.10 0.25 26.30
#